data_AF-A0A1J4K307-F1
#
_entry.id   AF-A0A1J4K307-F1
#
_cell.length_a   1.000
_cell.length_b   1.000
_cell.length_c   1.000
_cell.angle_alpha   90.00
_cell.angle_beta   90.00
_cell.angle_gamma   90.00
#
_symmetry.space_group_name_H-M   'P 1'
#
loop_
_entity.id
_entity.type
_entity.pdbx_description
1 polymer ?
#
loop_
_entity_poly.entity_id
_entity_poly.type
_entity_poly.pdbx_seq_one_letter_code
_entity_poly.pdbx_strand_id
1 'polypeptide(L)'
;MSLRKRFAFPPLHANLYKLYKKGKVTNKSLGVITSSLKKIAPTVKQLLELIAFMSISKTDNGINIRDIINTDFVDVFDLIDTKEPDLTEVKIFEDYSCLPFCQLSPFTLLQRNQPFIFFSIDEYNLLLNYSHPNKFKIYSPSMKKDNIIDMVDLFMQFDIKDIINLKFAQATYIVADTSGSMLSSFNETGIHKGEIAIDAINKFGETSIQLKVLDPLIFKDNFIDLPLKYDEKMFDGKSPIWDKIHRAGTTMIELAKEIPKRIFIVTDGEDTLSKMEKDKVISFLRRNNIILDALILEEDLELTSDLRTICHLSGGASFTPSSIEEVNEFVTLESFIDLSQRTIHQINHIELENINKAQFENISKKIRCSKITSLHSRRTNFYKELILLSPYSQNDIKLSFRHKRINKEMNICINYLKYLIEKKKRPTFSFYYIYSQNNNEIDIGKWCVFIEKEVSDGRKLVFQVAVEFPSVYPMGIPKFRLLSNIQMNNVMSHGTINFDFEYKPNTRILELLFQIRDMLTLNGEFPERNELDEYDFIESIDEVESVFLFGNKKAGDEGIAFEMKNKYKELFKQ
;
A
#
# COMPACT_ATOMS: atom_id res chain seq x y z
N MET A 1 -22.94 -19.40 -36.65
CA MET A 1 -21.77 -20.27 -36.92
C MET A 1 -20.72 -19.97 -35.86
N SER A 2 -20.76 -20.68 -34.73
CA SER A 2 -20.02 -20.36 -33.51
C SER A 2 -18.75 -21.20 -33.37
N LEU A 3 -17.58 -20.57 -33.42
CA LEU A 3 -16.32 -21.19 -32.97
C LEU A 3 -16.16 -20.92 -31.46
N ARG A 4 -16.74 -21.79 -30.63
CA ARG A 4 -16.33 -21.92 -29.22
C ARG A 4 -15.00 -22.69 -29.20
N LYS A 5 -13.86 -21.99 -29.15
CA LYS A 5 -12.58 -22.64 -28.80
C LYS A 5 -12.57 -22.83 -27.29
N ARG A 6 -12.82 -24.07 -26.83
CA ARG A 6 -12.53 -24.49 -25.46
C ARG A 6 -11.02 -24.72 -25.37
N PHE A 7 -10.33 -24.00 -24.49
CA PHE A 7 -9.01 -24.39 -24.05
C PHE A 7 -9.18 -25.57 -23.10
N ALA A 8 -8.83 -26.78 -23.54
CA ALA A 8 -8.79 -27.95 -22.67
C ALA A 8 -7.36 -28.11 -22.16
N PHE A 9 -7.15 -27.94 -20.85
CA PHE A 9 -5.95 -28.43 -20.20
C PHE A 9 -6.07 -29.95 -20.06
N PRO A 10 -5.12 -30.77 -20.57
CA PRO A 10 -5.10 -32.17 -20.18
C PRO A 10 -4.72 -32.23 -18.69
N PRO A 11 -5.51 -32.87 -17.82
CA PRO A 11 -5.19 -32.92 -16.40
C PRO A 11 -3.82 -33.56 -16.22
N LEU A 12 -2.92 -32.85 -15.52
CA LEU A 12 -1.55 -33.28 -15.21
C LEU A 12 -1.53 -34.72 -14.64
N HIS A 13 -2.58 -35.06 -13.91
CA HIS A 13 -2.85 -36.38 -13.35
C HIS A 13 -3.00 -37.49 -14.41
N ALA A 14 -3.70 -37.22 -15.52
CA ALA A 14 -3.87 -38.21 -16.60
C ALA A 14 -2.55 -38.53 -17.31
N ASN A 15 -1.66 -37.56 -17.43
CA ASN A 15 -0.33 -37.77 -18.02
C ASN A 15 0.63 -38.49 -17.05
N LEU A 16 0.63 -38.11 -15.76
CA LEU A 16 1.41 -38.81 -14.73
C LEU A 16 0.95 -40.26 -14.53
N TYR A 17 -0.37 -40.51 -14.56
CA TYR A 17 -0.93 -41.85 -14.43
C TYR A 17 -0.70 -42.70 -15.69
N LYS A 18 -0.76 -42.12 -16.90
CA LYS A 18 -0.31 -42.79 -18.14
C LYS A 18 1.17 -43.16 -18.08
N LEU A 19 2.02 -42.31 -17.52
CA LEU A 19 3.45 -42.59 -17.35
C LEU A 19 3.72 -43.66 -16.28
N TYR A 20 2.94 -43.65 -15.19
CA TYR A 20 2.93 -44.71 -14.17
C TYR A 20 2.52 -46.07 -14.75
N LYS A 21 1.40 -46.15 -15.49
CA LYS A 21 0.96 -47.37 -16.18
C LYS A 21 1.97 -47.87 -17.21
N LYS A 22 2.77 -46.98 -17.80
CA LYS A 22 3.88 -47.32 -18.70
C LYS A 22 5.17 -47.72 -17.96
N GLY A 23 5.14 -47.84 -16.63
CA GLY A 23 6.31 -48.19 -15.80
C GLY A 23 7.39 -47.12 -15.72
N LYS A 24 7.12 -45.90 -16.19
CA LYS A 24 8.11 -44.81 -16.27
C LYS A 24 8.19 -43.95 -15.00
N VAL A 25 7.27 -44.15 -14.06
CA VAL A 25 7.22 -43.44 -12.78
C VAL A 25 6.96 -44.48 -11.68
N THR A 26 7.76 -44.48 -10.61
CA THR A 26 7.60 -45.43 -9.50
C THR A 26 6.52 -44.96 -8.51
N ASN A 27 5.95 -45.86 -7.72
CA ASN A 27 5.02 -45.51 -6.63
C ASN A 27 5.61 -44.48 -5.66
N LYS A 28 6.92 -44.58 -5.38
CA LYS A 28 7.65 -43.63 -4.53
C LYS A 28 7.71 -42.25 -5.17
N SER A 29 7.98 -42.18 -6.47
CA SER A 29 7.98 -40.91 -7.24
C SER A 29 6.59 -40.29 -7.28
N LEU A 30 5.54 -41.10 -7.46
CA LEU A 30 4.15 -40.64 -7.48
C LEU A 30 3.75 -40.04 -6.12
N GLY A 31 4.04 -40.74 -5.00
CA GLY A 31 3.75 -40.25 -3.65
C GLY A 31 4.48 -38.95 -3.30
N VAL A 32 5.74 -38.81 -3.72
CA VAL A 32 6.50 -37.55 -3.56
C VAL A 32 5.84 -36.42 -4.36
N ILE A 33 5.43 -36.67 -5.60
CA ILE A 33 4.74 -35.67 -6.44
C ILE A 33 3.38 -35.29 -5.84
N THR A 34 2.57 -36.25 -5.39
CA THR A 34 1.27 -35.93 -4.79
C THR A 34 1.42 -35.16 -3.48
N SER A 35 2.40 -35.51 -2.64
CA SER A 35 2.67 -34.80 -1.38
C SER A 35 3.18 -33.36 -1.59
N SER A 36 4.02 -33.15 -2.60
CA SER A 36 4.54 -31.83 -2.94
C SER A 36 3.49 -30.97 -3.66
N LEU A 37 2.59 -31.56 -4.47
CA LEU A 37 1.42 -30.86 -5.00
C LEU A 37 0.46 -30.42 -3.89
N LYS A 38 0.17 -31.28 -2.89
CA LYS A 38 -0.65 -30.90 -1.73
C LYS A 38 -0.03 -29.76 -0.92
N LYS A 39 1.31 -29.65 -0.86
CA LYS A 39 2.02 -28.54 -0.18
C LYS A 39 2.02 -27.23 -0.97
N ILE A 40 2.09 -27.28 -2.30
CA ILE A 40 2.19 -26.10 -3.18
C ILE A 40 0.81 -25.57 -3.60
N ALA A 41 -0.21 -26.42 -3.57
CA ALA A 41 -1.59 -26.10 -3.94
C ALA A 41 -2.14 -24.83 -3.27
N PRO A 42 -1.99 -24.60 -1.93
CA PRO A 42 -2.48 -23.38 -1.30
C PRO A 42 -1.80 -22.13 -1.83
N THR A 43 -0.49 -22.19 -2.07
CA THR A 43 0.33 -21.10 -2.61
C THR A 43 -0.05 -20.76 -4.04
N VAL A 44 -0.24 -21.76 -4.89
CA VAL A 44 -0.67 -21.55 -6.29
C VAL A 44 -2.09 -20.99 -6.33
N LYS A 45 -2.98 -21.47 -5.46
CA LYS A 45 -4.33 -20.92 -5.32
C LYS A 45 -4.29 -19.44 -4.92
N GLN A 46 -3.53 -19.07 -3.89
CA GLN A 46 -3.37 -17.68 -3.46
C GLN A 46 -2.78 -16.79 -4.56
N LEU A 47 -1.77 -17.28 -5.29
CA LEU A 47 -1.17 -16.54 -6.39
C LEU A 47 -2.17 -16.34 -7.55
N LEU A 48 -2.98 -17.35 -7.86
CA LEU A 48 -4.01 -17.27 -8.88
C LEU A 48 -5.20 -16.40 -8.45
N GLU A 49 -5.56 -16.40 -7.17
CA GLU A 49 -6.54 -15.46 -6.60
C GLU A 49 -6.02 -14.02 -6.66
N LEU A 50 -4.73 -13.79 -6.39
CA LEU A 50 -4.07 -12.49 -6.53
C LEU A 50 -3.98 -12.06 -8.01
N ILE A 51 -3.68 -12.97 -8.93
CA ILE A 51 -3.65 -12.70 -10.37
C ILE A 51 -5.06 -12.40 -10.87
N ALA A 52 -6.06 -13.23 -10.52
CA ALA A 52 -7.46 -12.96 -10.85
C ALA A 52 -7.90 -11.61 -10.30
N PHE A 53 -7.53 -11.29 -9.06
CA PHE A 53 -7.75 -9.98 -8.44
C PHE A 53 -7.13 -8.84 -9.25
N MET A 54 -5.88 -8.97 -9.73
CA MET A 54 -5.23 -7.95 -10.57
C MET A 54 -5.78 -7.89 -12.02
N SER A 55 -6.26 -9.01 -12.55
CA SER A 55 -6.72 -9.16 -13.94
C SER A 55 -8.20 -8.80 -14.17
N ILE A 56 -9.01 -8.62 -13.11
CA ILE A 56 -10.42 -8.20 -13.23
C ILE A 56 -10.56 -6.81 -13.90
N SER A 57 -9.50 -6.02 -13.99
CA SER A 57 -9.52 -4.69 -14.61
C SER A 57 -9.53 -4.66 -16.15
N LYS A 58 -9.39 -5.79 -16.87
CA LYS A 58 -9.26 -5.76 -18.35
C LYS A 58 -9.77 -7.00 -19.09
N THR A 59 -11.08 -7.27 -19.08
CA THR A 59 -11.65 -8.09 -20.17
C THR A 59 -12.98 -7.52 -20.65
N ASP A 60 -13.03 -7.04 -21.90
CA ASP A 60 -14.24 -6.55 -22.58
C ASP A 60 -15.34 -7.62 -22.76
N ASN A 61 -15.06 -8.88 -22.42
CA ASN A 61 -15.92 -10.03 -22.71
C ASN A 61 -16.59 -10.65 -21.47
N GLY A 62 -16.54 -10.01 -20.29
CA GLY A 62 -17.29 -10.46 -19.11
C GLY A 62 -16.93 -11.86 -18.60
N ILE A 63 -15.73 -12.35 -18.91
CA ILE A 63 -15.26 -13.66 -18.43
C ILE A 63 -14.72 -13.45 -17.02
N ASN A 64 -15.47 -13.91 -16.03
CA ASN A 64 -15.02 -13.93 -14.65
C ASN A 64 -13.93 -14.98 -14.49
N ILE A 65 -12.68 -14.53 -14.41
CA ILE A 65 -11.50 -15.38 -14.21
C ILE A 65 -11.65 -16.25 -12.93
N ARG A 66 -12.37 -15.76 -11.93
CA ARG A 66 -12.68 -16.52 -10.70
C ARG A 66 -13.50 -17.78 -10.96
N ASP A 67 -14.44 -17.73 -11.90
CA ASP A 67 -15.32 -18.86 -12.22
C ASP A 67 -14.56 -19.94 -13.02
N ILE A 68 -13.62 -19.53 -13.88
CA ILE A 68 -12.71 -20.45 -14.58
C ILE A 68 -11.79 -21.15 -13.57
N ILE A 69 -11.17 -20.40 -12.66
CA ILE A 69 -10.28 -20.96 -11.63
C ILE A 69 -11.04 -21.93 -10.74
N ASN A 70 -12.26 -21.58 -10.29
CA ASN A 70 -13.05 -22.45 -9.43
C ASN A 70 -13.52 -23.73 -10.13
N THR A 71 -13.91 -23.67 -11.40
CA THR A 71 -14.44 -24.84 -12.11
C THR A 71 -13.33 -25.82 -12.48
N ASP A 72 -12.23 -25.33 -13.06
CA ASP A 72 -11.15 -26.21 -13.56
C ASP A 72 -10.24 -26.74 -12.44
N PHE A 73 -10.10 -26.04 -11.31
CA PHE A 73 -9.29 -26.54 -10.18
C PHE A 73 -10.05 -27.47 -9.23
N VAL A 74 -11.36 -27.27 -9.01
CA VAL A 74 -12.16 -28.20 -8.18
C VAL A 74 -12.12 -29.61 -8.80
N ASP A 75 -12.25 -29.71 -10.13
CA ASP A 75 -12.12 -30.97 -10.86
C ASP A 75 -10.74 -31.64 -10.70
N VAL A 76 -9.66 -30.86 -10.59
CA VAL A 76 -8.30 -31.38 -10.36
C VAL A 76 -8.12 -31.87 -8.93
N PHE A 77 -8.71 -31.19 -7.94
CA PHE A 77 -8.59 -31.59 -6.53
C PHE A 77 -9.48 -32.79 -6.18
N ASP A 78 -10.70 -32.86 -6.73
CA ASP A 78 -11.60 -34.02 -6.56
C ASP A 78 -11.01 -35.28 -7.22
N LEU A 79 -10.23 -35.13 -8.31
CA LEU A 79 -9.46 -36.23 -8.91
C LEU A 79 -8.28 -36.72 -8.06
N ILE A 80 -7.74 -35.87 -7.17
CA ILE A 80 -6.58 -36.19 -6.31
C ILE A 80 -7.00 -36.92 -5.03
N ASP A 81 -8.23 -36.70 -4.55
CA ASP A 81 -8.73 -37.33 -3.32
C ASP A 81 -9.53 -38.63 -3.54
N THR A 82 -9.84 -39.00 -4.79
CA THR A 82 -10.44 -40.30 -5.11
C THR A 82 -9.38 -41.40 -5.24
N LYS A 83 -9.56 -42.50 -4.49
CA LYS A 83 -8.56 -43.60 -4.40
C LYS A 83 -8.34 -44.37 -5.70
N GLU A 84 -9.23 -44.27 -6.68
CA GLU A 84 -9.09 -44.81 -8.03
C GLU A 84 -10.14 -44.16 -8.94
N PRO A 85 -9.79 -43.24 -9.87
CA PRO A 85 -10.76 -42.71 -10.82
C PRO A 85 -10.99 -43.71 -11.96
N ASP A 86 -12.25 -44.11 -12.18
CA ASP A 86 -12.68 -44.83 -13.38
C ASP A 86 -12.74 -43.85 -14.56
N LEU A 87 -11.77 -43.96 -15.48
CA LEU A 87 -11.57 -43.06 -16.61
C LEU A 87 -11.97 -43.70 -17.95
N THR A 88 -13.00 -44.54 -17.95
CA THR A 88 -13.46 -45.25 -19.15
C THR A 88 -14.11 -44.35 -20.22
N GLU A 89 -14.47 -43.10 -19.91
CA GLU A 89 -14.97 -42.14 -20.90
C GLU A 89 -14.26 -40.78 -20.86
N VAL A 90 -13.01 -40.73 -21.33
CA VAL A 90 -12.43 -39.45 -21.80
C VAL A 90 -12.20 -39.55 -23.30
N LYS A 91 -13.16 -39.04 -24.08
CA LYS A 91 -13.00 -38.85 -25.52
C LYS A 91 -11.93 -37.79 -25.78
N ILE A 92 -10.77 -38.22 -26.27
CA ILE A 92 -9.69 -37.36 -26.72
C ILE A 92 -10.08 -36.85 -28.11
N PHE A 93 -10.28 -35.54 -28.25
CA PHE A 93 -10.31 -34.89 -29.56
C PHE A 93 -8.88 -34.71 -30.04
N GLU A 94 -8.49 -35.47 -31.07
CA GLU A 94 -7.24 -35.28 -31.79
C GLU A 94 -7.43 -34.18 -32.84
N ASP A 95 -7.02 -32.95 -32.52
CA ASP A 95 -6.72 -31.96 -33.57
C ASP A 95 -5.59 -31.04 -33.09
N TYR A 96 -4.35 -31.43 -33.43
CA TYR A 96 -3.15 -30.63 -33.18
C TYR A 96 -2.81 -29.85 -34.44
N SER A 97 -3.35 -28.64 -34.57
CA SER A 97 -3.03 -27.77 -35.71
C SER A 97 -3.08 -26.27 -35.38
N CYS A 98 -2.55 -25.83 -34.22
CA CYS A 98 -2.33 -24.38 -33.99
C CYS A 98 -1.10 -24.07 -33.10
N LEU A 99 0.12 -24.44 -33.48
CA LEU A 99 1.34 -23.83 -32.90
C LEU A 99 2.44 -23.74 -33.98
N PRO A 100 2.63 -22.59 -34.65
CA PRO A 100 3.78 -22.38 -35.49
C PRO A 100 4.95 -21.84 -34.64
N PHE A 101 6.08 -22.56 -34.68
CA PHE A 101 7.42 -22.14 -34.25
C PHE A 101 7.73 -22.07 -32.73
N CYS A 102 7.93 -23.25 -32.14
CA CYS A 102 8.91 -23.46 -31.07
C CYS A 102 9.84 -24.61 -31.50
N GLN A 103 11.12 -24.35 -31.74
CA GLN A 103 12.11 -25.37 -32.15
C GLN A 103 12.54 -26.32 -31.02
N LEU A 104 11.90 -26.24 -29.84
CA LEU A 104 12.02 -27.26 -28.80
C LEU A 104 10.65 -27.84 -28.55
N SER A 105 10.43 -29.06 -29.03
CA SER A 105 9.21 -29.80 -28.73
C SER A 105 9.10 -29.99 -27.20
N PRO A 106 7.88 -29.99 -26.63
CA PRO A 106 7.65 -30.40 -25.23
C PRO A 106 8.30 -31.76 -24.90
N PHE A 107 8.49 -32.60 -25.90
CA PHE A 107 9.19 -33.88 -25.84
C PHE A 107 10.69 -33.75 -25.45
N THR A 108 11.36 -32.69 -25.89
CA THR A 108 12.78 -32.43 -25.61
C THR A 108 13.01 -32.00 -24.16
N LEU A 109 12.02 -31.35 -23.54
CA LEU A 109 12.05 -30.97 -22.12
C LEU A 109 11.75 -32.17 -21.21
N LEU A 110 10.86 -33.07 -21.63
CA LEU A 110 10.56 -34.34 -20.96
C LEU A 110 11.74 -35.30 -20.91
N GLN A 111 12.60 -35.32 -21.93
CA GLN A 111 13.79 -36.18 -21.96
C GLN A 111 14.86 -35.81 -20.91
N ARG A 112 14.80 -34.62 -20.31
CA ARG A 112 15.80 -34.17 -19.32
C ARG A 112 15.47 -34.54 -17.87
N ASN A 113 14.44 -35.36 -17.63
CA ASN A 113 14.08 -35.86 -16.29
C ASN A 113 13.94 -34.77 -15.21
N GLN A 114 13.56 -33.55 -15.59
CA GLN A 114 13.24 -32.47 -14.66
C GLN A 114 11.75 -32.15 -14.83
N PRO A 115 10.91 -32.26 -13.78
CA PRO A 115 9.49 -31.95 -13.89
C PRO A 115 9.30 -30.43 -13.92
N PHE A 116 8.57 -29.94 -14.91
CA PHE A 116 8.20 -28.53 -15.02
C PHE A 116 6.67 -28.37 -15.07
N ILE A 117 6.14 -27.28 -14.52
CA ILE A 117 4.76 -26.83 -14.74
C ILE A 117 4.81 -25.61 -15.67
N PHE A 118 3.95 -25.59 -16.68
CA PHE A 118 3.87 -24.53 -17.68
C PHE A 118 2.59 -23.74 -17.47
N PHE A 119 2.70 -22.43 -17.23
CA PHE A 119 1.58 -21.51 -17.23
C PHE A 119 1.74 -20.54 -18.40
N SER A 120 0.65 -20.25 -19.11
CA SER A 120 0.63 -19.22 -20.14
C SER A 120 -0.40 -18.18 -19.73
N ILE A 121 0.03 -16.93 -19.58
CA ILE A 121 -0.82 -15.78 -19.31
C ILE A 121 -0.53 -14.78 -20.43
N ASP A 122 -1.48 -14.63 -21.35
CA ASP A 122 -1.34 -13.88 -22.61
C ASP A 122 -0.10 -14.29 -23.43
N GLU A 123 0.86 -13.38 -23.62
CA GLU A 123 2.11 -13.64 -24.35
C GLU A 123 3.24 -14.16 -23.45
N TYR A 124 3.02 -14.27 -22.14
CA TYR A 124 4.03 -14.70 -21.17
C TYR A 124 3.88 -16.17 -20.82
N ASN A 125 4.99 -16.90 -20.88
CA ASN A 125 5.06 -18.30 -20.49
C ASN A 125 5.88 -18.44 -19.21
N LEU A 126 5.24 -18.85 -18.12
CA LEU A 126 5.89 -19.13 -16.85
C LEU A 126 6.26 -20.62 -16.76
N LEU A 127 7.54 -20.92 -16.58
CA LEU A 127 8.06 -22.28 -16.38
C LEU A 127 8.47 -22.47 -14.92
N LEU A 128 7.80 -23.39 -14.23
CA LEU A 128 7.97 -23.69 -12.82
C LEU A 128 8.75 -24.99 -12.65
N ASN A 129 9.95 -24.99 -12.06
CA ASN A 129 10.72 -26.22 -11.83
C ASN A 129 10.30 -26.90 -10.51
N TYR A 130 9.77 -28.10 -10.62
CA TYR A 130 9.25 -28.87 -9.49
C TYR A 130 10.31 -29.31 -8.48
N SER A 131 11.55 -29.49 -8.93
CA SER A 131 12.66 -29.95 -8.08
C SER A 131 13.19 -28.83 -7.19
N HIS A 132 12.88 -27.58 -7.53
CA HIS A 132 13.28 -26.38 -6.81
C HIS A 132 12.15 -25.34 -6.89
N PRO A 133 11.11 -25.41 -6.04
CA PRO A 133 9.93 -24.55 -6.12
C PRO A 133 10.21 -23.05 -5.99
N ASN A 134 11.41 -22.68 -5.54
CA ASN A 134 11.89 -21.29 -5.47
C ASN A 134 12.62 -20.84 -6.76
N LYS A 135 12.64 -21.68 -7.82
CA LYS A 135 13.32 -21.41 -9.08
C LYS A 135 12.32 -21.39 -10.24
N PHE A 136 11.99 -20.19 -10.69
CA PHE A 136 11.12 -19.95 -11.84
C PHE A 136 11.95 -19.56 -13.06
N LYS A 137 11.46 -19.86 -14.26
CA LYS A 137 11.94 -19.26 -15.50
C LYS A 137 10.76 -18.64 -16.23
N ILE A 138 10.83 -17.32 -16.43
CA ILE A 138 9.83 -16.60 -17.22
C ILE A 138 10.35 -16.50 -18.64
N TYR A 139 9.53 -16.89 -19.61
CA TYR A 139 9.81 -16.80 -21.03
C TYR A 139 8.82 -15.82 -21.66
N SER A 140 9.32 -14.71 -22.18
CA SER A 140 8.58 -13.86 -23.11
C SER A 140 9.16 -14.06 -24.52
N PRO A 141 8.33 -14.37 -25.54
CA PRO A 141 8.77 -14.49 -26.93
C PRO A 141 9.37 -13.20 -27.50
N SER A 142 9.06 -12.04 -26.92
CA SER A 142 9.45 -10.72 -27.39
C SER A 142 10.66 -10.11 -26.65
N MET A 143 11.18 -10.76 -25.60
CA MET A 143 12.30 -10.24 -24.81
C MET A 143 13.69 -10.70 -25.29
N LYS A 144 14.63 -9.75 -25.37
CA LYS A 144 16.05 -10.04 -25.60
C LYS A 144 16.62 -10.86 -24.43
N LYS A 145 17.49 -11.82 -24.75
CA LYS A 145 18.07 -12.82 -23.82
C LYS A 145 18.74 -12.22 -22.58
N ASP A 146 19.28 -11.01 -22.70
CA ASP A 146 19.99 -10.32 -21.60
C ASP A 146 19.03 -9.81 -20.51
N ASN A 147 17.79 -9.46 -20.85
CA ASN A 147 16.78 -9.01 -19.88
C ASN A 147 16.18 -10.17 -19.06
N ILE A 148 16.28 -11.41 -19.56
CA ILE A 148 15.70 -12.61 -18.93
C ILE A 148 16.57 -13.07 -17.76
N ILE A 149 17.90 -12.95 -17.87
CA ILE A 149 18.84 -13.38 -16.81
C ILE A 149 18.69 -12.47 -15.59
N ASP A 150 18.63 -11.15 -15.82
CA ASP A 150 18.44 -10.18 -14.74
C ASP A 150 17.12 -10.38 -14.01
N MET A 151 16.03 -10.71 -14.73
CA MET A 151 14.72 -11.00 -14.13
C MET A 151 14.67 -12.31 -13.35
N VAL A 152 15.33 -13.37 -13.84
CA VAL A 152 15.33 -14.67 -13.16
C VAL A 152 16.17 -14.61 -11.88
N ASP A 153 17.35 -13.97 -11.92
CA ASP A 153 18.15 -13.73 -10.71
C ASP A 153 17.45 -12.78 -9.72
N LEU A 154 16.57 -11.90 -10.21
CA LEU A 154 15.62 -11.07 -9.44
C LEU A 154 14.56 -11.90 -8.71
N PHE A 155 13.85 -12.76 -9.44
CA PHE A 155 12.75 -13.55 -8.88
C PHE A 155 13.26 -14.63 -7.92
N MET A 156 14.49 -15.11 -8.13
CA MET A 156 15.18 -16.02 -7.21
C MET A 156 15.56 -15.37 -5.86
N GLN A 157 15.55 -14.03 -5.78
CA GLN A 157 15.83 -13.29 -4.55
C GLN A 157 14.60 -13.06 -3.67
N PHE A 158 13.39 -13.28 -4.20
CA PHE A 158 12.17 -13.22 -3.41
C PHE A 158 11.93 -14.53 -2.69
N ASP A 159 11.78 -14.46 -1.37
CA ASP A 159 11.07 -15.53 -0.68
C ASP A 159 9.61 -15.43 -1.15
N ILE A 160 9.06 -16.52 -1.67
CA ILE A 160 7.65 -16.63 -2.04
C ILE A 160 6.75 -16.16 -0.88
N LYS A 161 7.23 -16.31 0.36
CA LYS A 161 6.60 -15.76 1.56
C LYS A 161 6.38 -14.25 1.47
N ASP A 162 7.28 -13.45 0.91
CA ASP A 162 7.13 -12.00 0.84
C ASP A 162 6.04 -11.56 -0.15
N ILE A 163 5.84 -12.31 -1.24
CA ILE A 163 4.75 -12.08 -2.20
C ILE A 163 3.41 -12.60 -1.63
N ILE A 164 3.42 -13.77 -0.98
CA ILE A 164 2.25 -14.30 -0.26
C ILE A 164 1.86 -13.41 0.93
N ASN A 165 2.83 -12.71 1.52
CA ASN A 165 2.62 -11.78 2.63
C ASN A 165 2.19 -10.39 2.18
N LEU A 166 1.83 -10.19 0.90
CA LEU A 166 1.06 -9.01 0.47
C LEU A 166 -0.34 -9.08 1.11
N LYS A 167 -0.39 -8.79 2.41
CA LYS A 167 -1.64 -8.65 3.15
C LYS A 167 -2.27 -7.34 2.72
N PHE A 168 -3.53 -7.40 2.30
CA PHE A 168 -4.36 -6.22 2.20
C PHE A 168 -4.30 -5.46 3.53
N ALA A 169 -3.95 -4.18 3.46
CA ALA A 169 -3.86 -3.35 4.66
C ALA A 169 -5.24 -3.20 5.29
N GLN A 170 -6.25 -3.10 4.44
CA GLN A 170 -7.66 -2.97 4.80
C GLN A 170 -8.53 -3.35 3.58
N ALA A 171 -9.85 -3.32 3.77
CA ALA A 171 -10.84 -3.31 2.71
C ALA A 171 -11.88 -2.23 3.01
N THR A 172 -12.23 -1.41 2.02
CA THR A 172 -13.10 -0.24 2.18
C THR A 172 -14.37 -0.34 1.34
N TYR A 173 -15.51 -0.32 2.02
CA TYR A 173 -16.82 -0.16 1.38
C TYR A 173 -17.20 1.32 1.36
N ILE A 174 -17.37 1.88 0.17
CA ILE A 174 -17.75 3.27 -0.04
C ILE A 174 -19.28 3.37 -0.09
N VAL A 175 -19.83 4.27 0.70
CA VAL A 175 -21.25 4.63 0.70
C VAL A 175 -21.37 6.09 0.30
N ALA A 176 -21.87 6.38 -0.89
CA ALA A 176 -22.27 7.72 -1.26
C ALA A 176 -23.75 7.91 -0.90
N ASP A 177 -24.08 9.01 -0.24
CA ASP A 177 -25.47 9.42 -0.14
C ASP A 177 -25.98 9.94 -1.48
N THR A 178 -27.19 9.56 -1.79
CA THR A 178 -27.85 9.79 -3.07
C THR A 178 -29.25 10.37 -2.83
N SER A 179 -29.43 11.04 -1.71
CA SER A 179 -30.68 11.69 -1.35
C SER A 179 -30.87 13.00 -2.13
N GLY A 180 -32.13 13.44 -2.24
CA GLY A 180 -32.43 14.74 -2.85
C GLY A 180 -31.80 15.93 -2.13
N SER A 181 -31.53 15.82 -0.82
CA SER A 181 -30.84 16.85 -0.04
C SER A 181 -29.39 17.07 -0.49
N MET A 182 -28.76 16.07 -1.10
CA MET A 182 -27.43 16.21 -1.71
C MET A 182 -27.44 17.07 -2.99
N LEU A 183 -28.61 17.42 -3.54
CA LEU A 183 -28.74 18.42 -4.60
C LEU A 183 -28.70 19.85 -4.08
N SER A 184 -28.70 20.06 -2.76
CA SER A 184 -28.48 21.39 -2.20
C SER A 184 -27.06 21.88 -2.46
N SER A 185 -26.92 23.21 -2.56
CA SER A 185 -25.61 23.83 -2.72
C SER A 185 -24.79 23.64 -1.45
N PHE A 186 -23.53 23.22 -1.60
CA PHE A 186 -22.56 23.13 -0.51
C PHE A 186 -21.99 24.50 -0.14
N ASN A 187 -21.85 25.40 -1.12
CA ASN A 187 -21.22 26.71 -0.95
C ASN A 187 -21.95 27.81 -1.72
N GLU A 188 -21.46 29.04 -1.61
CA GLU A 188 -22.02 30.20 -2.33
C GLU A 188 -21.87 30.09 -3.85
N THR A 189 -20.94 29.26 -4.34
CA THR A 189 -20.68 29.09 -5.78
C THR A 189 -21.70 28.18 -6.47
N GLY A 190 -22.63 27.57 -5.74
CA GLY A 190 -23.69 26.75 -6.33
C GLY A 190 -23.31 25.30 -6.58
N ILE A 191 -22.16 24.81 -6.07
CA ILE A 191 -21.73 23.43 -6.30
C ILE A 191 -22.55 22.49 -5.43
N HIS A 192 -23.13 21.45 -6.02
CA HIS A 192 -24.02 20.54 -5.32
C HIS A 192 -23.22 19.63 -4.38
N LYS A 193 -23.76 19.33 -3.18
CA LYS A 193 -23.13 18.39 -2.23
C LYS A 193 -22.85 17.02 -2.87
N GLY A 194 -23.73 16.55 -3.74
CA GLY A 194 -23.60 15.29 -4.47
C GLY A 194 -22.40 15.27 -5.42
N GLU A 195 -22.07 16.41 -6.05
CA GLU A 195 -20.90 16.54 -6.91
C GLU A 195 -19.61 16.42 -6.08
N ILE A 196 -19.54 17.14 -4.97
CA ILE A 196 -18.41 17.08 -4.03
C ILE A 196 -18.24 15.67 -3.46
N ALA A 197 -19.34 14.97 -3.20
CA ALA A 197 -19.27 13.60 -2.69
C ALA A 197 -18.62 12.63 -3.68
N ILE A 198 -18.96 12.73 -4.97
CA ILE A 198 -18.35 11.92 -6.03
C ILE A 198 -16.87 12.28 -6.20
N ASP A 199 -16.54 13.56 -6.20
CA ASP A 199 -15.15 14.03 -6.32
C ASP A 199 -14.30 13.57 -5.13
N ALA A 200 -14.82 13.65 -3.90
CA ALA A 200 -14.16 13.17 -2.70
C ALA A 200 -13.85 11.67 -2.78
N ILE A 201 -14.79 10.86 -3.29
CA ILE A 201 -14.60 9.41 -3.48
C ILE A 201 -13.53 9.13 -4.54
N ASN A 202 -13.57 9.84 -5.66
CA ASN A 202 -12.56 9.72 -6.71
C ASN A 202 -11.17 10.06 -6.18
N LYS A 203 -11.06 11.16 -5.43
CA LYS A 203 -9.79 11.61 -4.84
C LYS A 203 -9.28 10.64 -3.78
N PHE A 204 -10.17 10.10 -2.95
CA PHE A 204 -9.84 9.05 -1.97
C PHE A 204 -9.20 7.84 -2.67
N GLY A 205 -9.83 7.34 -3.73
CA GLY A 205 -9.33 6.17 -4.44
C GLY A 205 -8.06 6.43 -5.25
N GLU A 206 -7.96 7.59 -5.90
CA GLU A 206 -6.72 8.03 -6.56
C GLU A 206 -5.55 8.06 -5.55
N THR A 207 -5.78 8.66 -4.38
CA THR A 207 -4.77 8.76 -3.32
C THR A 207 -4.40 7.40 -2.77
N SER A 208 -5.37 6.48 -2.60
CA SER A 208 -5.11 5.10 -2.19
C SER A 208 -4.15 4.37 -3.14
N ILE A 209 -4.37 4.53 -4.46
CA ILE A 209 -3.48 3.99 -5.50
C ILE A 209 -2.09 4.63 -5.43
N GLN A 210 -2.02 5.96 -5.31
CA GLN A 210 -0.75 6.71 -5.21
C GLN A 210 0.07 6.30 -3.98
N LEU A 211 -0.60 6.12 -2.85
CA LEU A 211 0.00 5.64 -1.60
C LEU A 211 0.33 4.15 -1.62
N LYS A 212 -0.11 3.42 -2.67
CA LYS A 212 0.05 1.97 -2.82
C LYS A 212 -0.54 1.19 -1.66
N VAL A 213 -1.65 1.69 -1.10
CA VAL A 213 -2.40 0.97 -0.08
C VAL A 213 -3.16 -0.16 -0.78
N LEU A 214 -2.90 -1.40 -0.37
CA LEU A 214 -3.66 -2.55 -0.86
C LEU A 214 -5.05 -2.52 -0.19
N ASP A 215 -5.98 -1.80 -0.81
CA ASP A 215 -7.34 -1.57 -0.35
C ASP A 215 -8.36 -1.82 -1.47
N PRO A 216 -9.08 -2.97 -1.48
CA PRO A 216 -10.16 -3.19 -2.41
C PRO A 216 -11.33 -2.24 -2.09
N LEU A 217 -11.63 -1.36 -3.05
CA LEU A 217 -12.74 -0.41 -2.96
C LEU A 217 -14.03 -1.03 -3.50
N ILE A 218 -15.06 -1.09 -2.66
CA ILE A 218 -16.37 -1.67 -2.97
C ILE A 218 -17.43 -0.59 -2.96
N PHE A 219 -18.32 -0.54 -3.94
CA PHE A 219 -19.47 0.37 -4.02
C PHE A 219 -20.63 -0.32 -4.70
N LYS A 220 -21.84 -0.12 -4.17
CA LYS A 220 -23.07 -0.78 -4.67
C LYS A 220 -22.85 -2.30 -4.85
N ASP A 221 -22.22 -2.93 -3.85
CA ASP A 221 -21.90 -4.36 -3.78
C ASP A 221 -20.96 -4.89 -4.89
N ASN A 222 -20.29 -4.01 -5.63
CA ASN A 222 -19.32 -4.38 -6.67
C ASN A 222 -17.98 -3.67 -6.45
N PHE A 223 -16.91 -4.23 -7.01
CA PHE A 223 -15.64 -3.50 -7.10
C PHE A 223 -15.80 -2.30 -8.03
N ILE A 224 -15.21 -1.17 -7.65
CA ILE A 224 -15.34 0.09 -8.40
C ILE A 224 -14.25 0.21 -9.45
N ASP A 225 -14.65 0.57 -10.66
CA ASP A 225 -13.77 1.24 -11.60
C ASP A 225 -13.84 2.75 -11.37
N LEU A 226 -12.73 3.35 -10.93
CA LEU A 226 -12.59 4.79 -10.79
C LEU A 226 -12.10 5.40 -12.11
N PRO A 227 -12.49 6.65 -12.46
CA PRO A 227 -13.33 7.56 -11.67
C PRO A 227 -14.84 7.33 -11.85
N LEU A 228 -15.60 7.55 -10.78
CA LEU A 228 -17.05 7.68 -10.80
C LEU A 228 -17.45 8.97 -11.52
N LYS A 229 -18.58 8.94 -12.26
CA LYS A 229 -19.17 10.10 -12.91
C LYS A 229 -20.34 10.63 -12.09
N TYR A 230 -20.36 11.93 -11.88
CA TYR A 230 -21.53 12.61 -11.31
C TYR A 230 -22.69 12.58 -12.32
N ASP A 231 -23.88 12.20 -11.84
CA ASP A 231 -25.14 12.29 -12.56
C ASP A 231 -26.21 12.70 -11.57
N GLU A 232 -26.78 13.89 -11.77
CA GLU A 232 -27.81 14.48 -10.92
C GLU A 232 -29.01 13.54 -10.73
N LYS A 233 -29.32 12.72 -11.74
CA LYS A 233 -30.43 11.75 -11.68
C LYS A 233 -30.21 10.63 -10.68
N MET A 234 -28.98 10.44 -10.19
CA MET A 234 -28.71 9.50 -9.11
C MET A 234 -29.22 10.01 -7.76
N PHE A 235 -29.53 11.31 -7.63
CA PHE A 235 -29.83 11.98 -6.36
C PHE A 235 -31.33 12.31 -6.21
N ASP A 236 -32.20 11.33 -6.43
CA ASP A 236 -33.66 11.46 -6.28
C ASP A 236 -34.20 10.68 -5.07
N GLY A 237 -33.29 10.14 -4.25
CA GLY A 237 -33.60 9.14 -3.26
C GLY A 237 -33.97 9.65 -1.88
N LYS A 238 -34.42 8.71 -1.07
CA LYS A 238 -34.48 8.81 0.39
C LYS A 238 -33.13 8.43 0.98
N SER A 239 -32.82 8.89 2.19
CA SER A 239 -31.58 8.52 2.89
C SER A 239 -31.86 7.61 4.09
N PRO A 240 -31.93 6.27 3.89
CA PRO A 240 -31.90 5.31 4.99
C PRO A 240 -30.43 4.99 5.34
N ILE A 241 -29.75 5.94 5.99
CA ILE A 241 -28.30 5.89 6.25
C ILE A 241 -27.93 4.65 7.06
N TRP A 242 -28.69 4.33 8.11
CA TRP A 242 -28.41 3.19 9.00
C TRP A 242 -28.57 1.86 8.28
N ASP A 243 -29.59 1.72 7.42
CA ASP A 243 -29.78 0.52 6.61
C ASP A 243 -28.65 0.36 5.58
N LYS A 244 -28.19 1.46 4.94
CA LYS A 244 -27.06 1.46 4.01
C LYS A 244 -25.76 1.03 4.71
N ILE A 245 -25.46 1.57 5.89
CA ILE A 245 -24.26 1.20 6.68
C ILE A 245 -24.31 -0.27 7.09
N HIS A 246 -25.46 -0.75 7.57
CA HIS A 246 -25.58 -2.16 7.96
C HIS A 246 -25.43 -3.11 6.76
N ARG A 247 -26.03 -2.78 5.61
CA ARG A 247 -25.85 -3.55 4.37
C ARG A 247 -24.37 -3.59 3.97
N ALA A 248 -23.71 -2.43 3.93
CA ALA A 248 -22.28 -2.34 3.63
C ALA A 248 -21.45 -3.23 4.56
N GLY A 249 -21.71 -3.18 5.87
CA GLY A 249 -20.99 -4.01 6.82
C GLY A 249 -21.29 -5.51 6.67
N THR A 250 -22.51 -5.88 6.28
CA THR A 250 -22.87 -7.28 5.97
C THR A 250 -22.06 -7.78 4.77
N THR A 251 -22.05 -7.02 3.68
CA THR A 251 -21.25 -7.31 2.48
C THR A 251 -19.75 -7.43 2.83
N MET A 252 -19.23 -6.56 3.69
CA MET A 252 -17.84 -6.58 4.14
C MET A 252 -17.48 -7.83 4.95
N ILE A 253 -18.38 -8.34 5.78
CA ILE A 253 -18.14 -9.58 6.54
C ILE A 253 -18.00 -10.77 5.59
N GLU A 254 -18.78 -10.80 4.51
CA GLU A 254 -18.73 -11.87 3.51
C GLU A 254 -17.46 -11.79 2.65
N LEU A 255 -17.09 -10.59 2.21
CA LEU A 255 -15.98 -10.37 1.28
C LEU A 255 -14.60 -10.30 1.95
N ALA A 256 -14.49 -9.84 3.20
CA ALA A 256 -13.22 -9.47 3.82
C ALA A 256 -12.99 -10.11 5.21
N LYS A 257 -13.14 -11.43 5.34
CA LYS A 257 -13.13 -12.14 6.64
C LYS A 257 -11.92 -11.85 7.54
N GLU A 258 -10.71 -11.80 6.99
CA GLU A 258 -9.45 -11.68 7.75
C GLU A 258 -8.76 -10.32 7.60
N ILE A 259 -9.36 -9.39 6.86
CA ILE A 259 -8.77 -8.09 6.53
C ILE A 259 -9.47 -7.03 7.39
N PRO A 260 -8.76 -5.99 7.88
CA PRO A 260 -9.39 -4.85 8.55
C PRO A 260 -10.52 -4.27 7.68
N LYS A 261 -11.72 -4.12 8.24
CA LYS A 261 -12.92 -3.73 7.50
C LYS A 261 -13.24 -2.28 7.77
N ARG A 262 -13.48 -1.51 6.71
CA ARG A 262 -13.81 -0.10 6.76
C ARG A 262 -15.05 0.19 5.94
N ILE A 263 -15.89 1.08 6.44
CA ILE A 263 -16.92 1.76 5.68
C ILE A 263 -16.52 3.23 5.62
N PHE A 264 -16.48 3.80 4.41
CA PHE A 264 -16.31 5.24 4.21
C PHE A 264 -17.59 5.80 3.62
N ILE A 265 -18.32 6.61 4.40
CA ILE A 265 -19.56 7.25 3.97
C ILE A 265 -19.34 8.73 3.65
N VAL A 266 -19.94 9.21 2.56
CA VAL A 266 -20.05 10.64 2.23
C VAL A 266 -21.53 11.01 2.17
N THR A 267 -21.97 11.93 3.02
CA THR A 267 -23.40 12.25 3.23
C THR A 267 -23.54 13.66 3.81
N ASP A 268 -24.74 14.24 3.79
CA ASP A 268 -25.11 15.41 4.60
C ASP A 268 -25.60 15.01 6.01
N GLY A 269 -25.73 13.71 6.30
CA GLY A 269 -26.02 13.18 7.63
C GLY A 269 -27.49 13.11 8.00
N GLU A 270 -28.41 13.55 7.15
CA GLU A 270 -29.85 13.47 7.42
C GLU A 270 -30.37 12.05 7.16
N ASP A 271 -30.74 11.34 8.23
CA ASP A 271 -31.43 10.05 8.12
C ASP A 271 -32.95 10.26 8.12
N THR A 272 -33.63 9.83 7.05
CA THR A 272 -35.06 10.10 6.88
C THR A 272 -35.93 8.85 7.07
N LEU A 273 -35.42 7.66 6.75
CA LEU A 273 -36.25 6.45 6.59
C LEU A 273 -35.55 5.14 6.96
N SER A 274 -34.49 5.19 7.76
CA SER A 274 -33.89 3.95 8.23
C SER A 274 -34.84 3.14 9.09
N LYS A 275 -34.91 1.84 8.83
CA LYS A 275 -35.60 0.88 9.70
C LYS A 275 -34.71 0.43 10.85
N MET A 276 -33.41 0.43 10.63
CA MET A 276 -32.44 0.11 11.67
C MET A 276 -32.26 1.24 12.67
N GLU A 277 -32.18 0.87 13.95
CA GLU A 277 -31.89 1.79 15.03
C GLU A 277 -30.36 1.98 15.16
N LYS A 278 -29.97 3.21 15.53
CA LYS A 278 -28.57 3.67 15.60
C LYS A 278 -27.71 2.81 16.54
N ASP A 279 -28.26 2.44 17.70
CA ASP A 279 -27.64 1.59 18.72
C ASP A 279 -27.40 0.16 18.21
N LYS A 280 -28.31 -0.37 17.39
CA LYS A 280 -28.15 -1.68 16.73
C LYS A 280 -27.06 -1.64 15.67
N VAL A 281 -26.98 -0.57 14.87
CA VAL A 281 -25.93 -0.41 13.87
C VAL A 281 -24.55 -0.34 14.52
N ILE A 282 -24.35 0.49 15.54
CA ILE A 282 -23.04 0.55 16.21
C ILE A 282 -22.67 -0.78 16.87
N SER A 283 -23.63 -1.45 17.53
CA SER A 283 -23.40 -2.76 18.13
C SER A 283 -23.03 -3.81 17.06
N PHE A 284 -23.60 -3.71 15.85
CA PHE A 284 -23.24 -4.56 14.72
C PHE A 284 -21.83 -4.26 14.20
N LEU A 285 -21.47 -3.00 13.98
CA LEU A 285 -20.14 -2.60 13.50
C LEU A 285 -19.04 -3.06 14.48
N ARG A 286 -19.23 -2.83 15.78
CA ARG A 286 -18.25 -3.20 16.82
C ARG A 286 -18.06 -4.71 16.92
N ARG A 287 -19.14 -5.50 16.96
CA ARG A 287 -19.05 -6.98 17.00
C ARG A 287 -18.29 -7.57 15.81
N ASN A 288 -18.28 -6.87 14.68
CA ASN A 288 -17.62 -7.33 13.46
C ASN A 288 -16.28 -6.64 13.16
N ASN A 289 -15.78 -5.82 14.09
CA ASN A 289 -14.56 -5.00 13.96
C ASN A 289 -14.56 -4.18 12.66
N ILE A 290 -15.67 -3.48 12.40
CA ILE A 290 -15.84 -2.60 11.24
C ILE A 290 -15.71 -1.15 11.70
N ILE A 291 -14.78 -0.43 11.08
CA ILE A 291 -14.56 1.01 11.30
C ILE A 291 -15.48 1.78 10.36
N LEU A 292 -16.21 2.78 10.88
CA LEU A 292 -17.00 3.70 10.08
C LEU A 292 -16.36 5.09 10.08
N ASP A 293 -15.91 5.53 8.91
CA ASP A 293 -15.50 6.90 8.68
C ASP A 293 -16.57 7.67 7.90
N ALA A 294 -16.74 8.95 8.22
CA ALA A 294 -17.72 9.81 7.55
C ALA A 294 -17.12 11.14 7.10
N LEU A 295 -17.40 11.52 5.85
CA LEU A 295 -17.31 12.88 5.35
C LEU A 295 -18.73 13.46 5.33
N ILE A 296 -18.97 14.46 6.17
CA ILE A 296 -20.30 15.01 6.45
C ILE A 296 -20.39 16.42 5.86
N LEU A 297 -21.15 16.60 4.79
CA LEU A 297 -21.26 17.84 4.01
C LEU A 297 -22.32 18.81 4.55
N GLU A 298 -22.69 18.70 5.82
CA GLU A 298 -23.63 19.55 6.53
C GLU A 298 -23.02 20.02 7.87
N GLU A 299 -23.19 21.30 8.18
CA GLU A 299 -22.63 21.90 9.38
C GLU A 299 -23.52 21.72 10.61
N ASP A 300 -24.82 21.47 10.40
CA ASP A 300 -25.77 21.26 11.49
C ASP A 300 -25.35 20.10 12.42
N LEU A 301 -24.93 20.47 13.62
CA LEU A 301 -24.44 19.54 14.63
C LEU A 301 -25.54 18.62 15.14
N GLU A 302 -26.79 19.07 15.19
CA GLU A 302 -27.90 18.29 15.71
C GLU A 302 -28.24 17.15 14.74
N LEU A 303 -28.35 17.47 13.45
CA LEU A 303 -28.61 16.50 12.38
C LEU A 303 -27.50 15.43 12.29
N THR A 304 -26.25 15.84 12.49
CA THR A 304 -25.08 15.00 12.22
C THR A 304 -24.50 14.31 13.46
N SER A 305 -24.97 14.68 14.66
CA SER A 305 -24.47 14.20 15.96
C SER A 305 -24.41 12.68 16.06
N ASP A 306 -25.45 12.00 15.59
CA ASP A 306 -25.56 10.56 15.72
C ASP A 306 -24.61 9.81 14.79
N LEU A 307 -24.44 10.27 13.54
CA LEU A 307 -23.46 9.66 12.63
C LEU A 307 -22.04 9.81 13.18
N ARG A 308 -21.70 11.00 13.68
CA ARG A 308 -20.40 11.26 14.33
C ARG A 308 -20.18 10.36 15.55
N THR A 309 -21.25 10.10 16.29
CA THR A 309 -21.23 9.19 17.44
C THR A 309 -20.93 7.76 17.01
N ILE A 310 -21.53 7.28 15.94
CA ILE A 310 -21.25 5.94 15.40
C ILE A 310 -19.81 5.87 14.88
N CYS A 311 -19.33 6.89 14.15
CA CYS A 311 -17.92 6.98 13.72
C CYS A 311 -16.98 6.88 14.91
N HIS A 312 -17.16 7.75 15.91
CA HIS A 312 -16.35 7.75 17.12
C HIS A 312 -16.36 6.39 17.81
N LEU A 313 -17.54 5.80 18.06
CA LEU A 313 -17.66 4.54 18.79
C LEU A 313 -17.15 3.31 18.02
N SER A 314 -17.11 3.38 16.69
CA SER A 314 -16.54 2.34 15.84
C SER A 314 -15.02 2.46 15.66
N GLY A 315 -14.39 3.50 16.22
CA GLY A 315 -12.96 3.79 16.05
C GLY A 315 -12.63 4.53 14.75
N GLY A 316 -13.64 5.04 14.05
CA GLY A 316 -13.47 5.84 12.85
C GLY A 316 -13.39 7.34 13.11
N ALA A 317 -13.23 8.08 12.03
CA ALA A 317 -13.14 9.53 11.98
C ALA A 317 -14.37 10.10 11.28
N SER A 318 -14.92 11.17 11.84
CA SER A 318 -15.96 11.98 11.20
C SER A 318 -15.40 13.37 10.92
N PHE A 319 -15.60 13.87 9.71
CA PHE A 319 -15.11 15.16 9.30
C PHE A 319 -16.21 15.98 8.62
N THR A 320 -16.30 17.26 8.97
CA THR A 320 -17.25 18.22 8.38
C THR A 320 -16.45 19.39 7.80
N PRO A 321 -16.27 19.42 6.47
CA PRO A 321 -15.54 20.47 5.79
C PRO A 321 -16.38 21.74 5.68
N SER A 322 -15.70 22.88 5.77
CA SER A 322 -16.26 24.20 5.44
C SER A 322 -15.96 24.63 4.01
N SER A 323 -15.05 23.93 3.31
CA SER A 323 -14.66 24.23 1.93
C SER A 323 -14.27 22.97 1.14
N ILE A 324 -14.19 23.10 -0.19
CA ILE A 324 -13.77 22.01 -1.09
C ILE A 324 -12.28 21.69 -0.90
N GLU A 325 -11.48 22.69 -0.56
CA GLU A 325 -10.06 22.52 -0.24
C GLU A 325 -9.90 21.63 1.00
N GLU A 326 -10.71 21.85 2.04
CA GLU A 326 -10.71 21.01 3.24
C GLU A 326 -11.18 19.58 2.94
N VAL A 327 -12.16 19.38 2.04
CA VAL A 327 -12.56 18.06 1.54
C VAL A 327 -11.35 17.33 0.95
N ASN A 328 -10.71 17.98 -0.03
CA ASN A 328 -9.58 17.43 -0.76
C ASN A 328 -8.40 17.12 0.17
N GLU A 329 -8.13 18.02 1.11
CA GLU A 329 -7.09 17.82 2.10
C GLU A 329 -7.38 16.61 2.98
N PHE A 330 -8.59 16.49 3.52
CA PHE A 330 -8.98 15.37 4.37
C PHE A 330 -8.92 14.02 3.65
N VAL A 331 -9.52 13.90 2.46
CA VAL A 331 -9.54 12.63 1.71
C VAL A 331 -8.19 12.26 1.11
N THR A 332 -7.20 13.15 1.16
CA THR A 332 -5.81 12.86 0.77
C THR A 332 -4.89 12.57 1.96
N LEU A 333 -5.38 12.65 3.19
CA LEU A 333 -4.59 12.36 4.39
C LEU A 333 -4.17 10.88 4.44
N GLU A 334 -2.87 10.62 4.59
CA GLU A 334 -2.34 9.25 4.66
C GLU A 334 -2.94 8.45 5.80
N SER A 335 -3.08 9.06 6.98
CA SER A 335 -3.72 8.42 8.14
C SER A 335 -5.22 8.20 7.93
N PHE A 336 -5.85 8.97 7.03
CA PHE A 336 -7.22 8.71 6.65
C PHE A 336 -7.31 7.56 5.66
N ILE A 337 -6.45 7.52 4.63
CA ILE A 337 -6.43 6.47 3.61
C ILE A 337 -5.99 5.12 4.18
N ASP A 338 -4.86 5.07 4.91
CA ASP A 338 -4.26 3.84 5.43
C ASP A 338 -4.53 3.69 6.94
N LEU A 339 -5.41 2.74 7.29
CA LEU A 339 -5.74 2.41 8.68
C LEU A 339 -4.53 1.95 9.50
N SER A 340 -3.49 1.38 8.87
CA SER A 340 -2.28 0.95 9.57
C SER A 340 -1.45 2.13 10.10
N GLN A 341 -1.61 3.31 9.50
CA GLN A 341 -0.95 4.54 9.92
C GLN A 341 -1.72 5.28 11.01
N ARG A 342 -2.97 4.88 11.29
CA ARG A 342 -3.69 5.41 12.44
C ARG A 342 -3.04 4.83 13.68
N THR A 343 -2.59 5.71 14.59
CA THR A 343 -2.63 5.31 16.00
C THR A 343 -4.10 5.23 16.34
N ILE A 344 -4.69 4.06 16.09
CA ILE A 344 -5.98 3.72 16.66
C ILE A 344 -5.71 3.85 18.14
N HIS A 345 -6.13 4.97 18.73
CA HIS A 345 -6.39 4.99 20.14
C HIS A 345 -7.37 3.85 20.30
N GLN A 346 -6.87 2.69 20.73
CA GLN A 346 -7.72 1.58 21.13
C GLN A 346 -8.73 2.28 22.03
N ILE A 347 -9.97 2.43 21.56
CA ILE A 347 -11.01 3.05 22.36
C ILE A 347 -11.18 2.06 23.48
N ASN A 348 -10.41 2.31 24.55
CA ASN A 348 -9.85 1.33 25.46
C ASN A 348 -10.86 0.24 25.69
N HIS A 349 -10.77 -0.87 24.94
CA HIS A 349 -11.79 -1.92 24.81
C HIS A 349 -12.96 -1.70 25.75
N ILE A 350 -13.80 -0.69 25.48
CA ILE A 350 -14.82 -0.39 26.48
C ILE A 350 -15.72 -1.59 26.31
N GLU A 351 -15.77 -2.47 27.30
CA GLU A 351 -16.48 -3.76 27.31
C GLU A 351 -18.00 -3.63 27.07
N LEU A 352 -18.44 -2.46 26.62
CA LEU A 352 -19.72 -2.20 25.99
C LEU A 352 -19.78 -2.89 24.62
N GLU A 353 -19.76 -4.22 24.57
CA GLU A 353 -20.18 -4.94 23.36
C GLU A 353 -21.61 -4.56 22.94
N ASN A 354 -22.42 -4.13 23.92
CA ASN A 354 -23.77 -3.64 23.72
C ASN A 354 -23.91 -2.22 24.29
N ILE A 355 -23.91 -1.23 23.41
CA ILE A 355 -24.24 0.15 23.75
C ILE A 355 -25.75 0.27 23.71
N ASN A 356 -26.39 0.53 24.85
CA ASN A 356 -27.82 0.77 24.88
C ASN A 356 -28.16 2.19 24.40
N LYS A 357 -29.43 2.42 24.06
CA LYS A 357 -29.92 3.72 23.57
C LYS A 357 -29.56 4.91 24.48
N ALA A 358 -29.71 4.77 25.79
CA ALA A 358 -29.42 5.85 26.74
C ALA A 358 -27.93 6.19 26.80
N GLN A 359 -27.05 5.19 26.71
CA GLN A 359 -25.60 5.38 26.63
C GLN A 359 -25.22 6.09 25.32
N PHE A 360 -25.79 5.65 24.20
CA PHE A 360 -25.58 6.29 22.91
C PHE A 360 -25.97 7.76 22.93
N GLU A 361 -27.16 8.10 23.42
CA GLU A 361 -27.64 9.48 23.52
C GLU A 361 -26.76 10.35 24.43
N ASN A 362 -26.25 9.79 25.55
CA ASN A 362 -25.34 10.50 26.44
C ASN A 362 -23.99 10.80 25.79
N ILE A 363 -23.48 9.87 24.99
CA ILE A 363 -22.23 10.05 24.24
C ILE A 363 -22.44 11.06 23.10
N SER A 364 -23.55 10.94 22.37
CA SER A 364 -23.92 11.84 21.26
C SER A 364 -23.97 13.30 21.71
N LYS A 365 -24.56 13.58 22.88
CA LYS A 365 -24.57 14.93 23.48
C LYS A 365 -23.19 15.48 23.86
N LYS A 366 -22.19 14.63 24.04
CA LYS A 366 -20.83 15.02 24.47
C LYS A 366 -19.85 15.15 23.30
N ILE A 367 -20.16 14.55 22.17
CA ILE A 367 -19.27 14.57 21.01
C ILE A 367 -19.27 15.99 20.43
N ARG A 368 -18.11 16.61 20.50
CA ARG A 368 -17.82 17.86 19.82
C ARG A 368 -17.18 17.55 18.48
N CYS A 369 -17.45 18.40 17.50
CA CYS A 369 -16.81 18.31 16.20
C CYS A 369 -15.29 18.50 16.38
N SER A 370 -14.50 17.47 16.07
CA SER A 370 -13.06 17.63 15.97
C SER A 370 -12.75 18.34 14.65
N LYS A 371 -12.23 19.57 14.72
CA LYS A 371 -11.64 20.21 13.55
C LYS A 371 -10.45 19.38 13.03
N ILE A 372 -10.15 19.51 11.73
CA ILE A 372 -9.02 18.87 11.03
C ILE A 372 -7.70 19.03 11.79
N THR A 373 -7.56 20.11 12.58
CA THR A 373 -6.40 20.42 13.41
C THR A 373 -5.89 19.23 14.24
N SER A 374 -6.76 18.30 14.65
CA SER A 374 -6.33 17.08 15.36
C SER A 374 -5.61 16.05 14.48
N LEU A 375 -5.90 15.99 13.17
CA LEU A 375 -5.21 15.13 12.20
C LEU A 375 -3.93 15.78 11.67
N HIS A 376 -3.94 17.11 11.49
CA HIS A 376 -2.81 17.88 10.97
C HIS A 376 -1.70 18.15 11.99
N SER A 377 -2.04 18.24 13.27
CA SER A 377 -1.07 18.50 14.35
C SER A 377 0.03 17.44 14.47
N ARG A 378 -0.02 16.36 13.68
CA ARG A 378 1.01 15.31 13.69
C ARG A 378 2.19 15.56 12.76
N ARG A 379 2.08 16.41 11.73
CA ARG A 379 3.28 16.77 10.95
C ARG A 379 4.33 17.44 11.83
N THR A 380 3.91 18.31 12.74
CA THR A 380 4.79 19.03 13.68
C THR A 380 5.37 18.14 14.78
N ASN A 381 4.75 17.00 15.11
CA ASN A 381 5.27 16.08 16.14
C ASN A 381 6.35 15.13 15.62
N PHE A 382 6.49 14.93 14.30
CA PHE A 382 7.56 14.09 13.77
C PHE A 382 8.95 14.60 14.23
N TYR A 383 9.12 15.92 14.34
CA TYR A 383 10.35 16.55 14.82
C TYR A 383 10.68 16.28 16.30
N LYS A 384 9.66 16.21 17.17
CA LYS A 384 9.86 16.19 18.63
C LYS A 384 10.31 14.84 19.17
N GLU A 385 10.12 13.76 18.40
CA GLU A 385 10.34 12.39 18.87
C GLU A 385 11.44 11.64 18.12
N LEU A 386 11.99 12.20 17.04
CA LEU A 386 13.07 11.55 16.30
C LEU A 386 14.41 11.67 17.01
N ILE A 387 15.02 10.52 17.27
CA ILE A 387 16.43 10.44 17.62
C ILE A 387 17.21 10.15 16.34
N LEU A 388 18.03 11.11 15.91
CA LEU A 388 18.89 10.96 14.74
C LEU A 388 20.28 10.49 15.15
N LEU A 389 20.78 9.46 14.46
CA LEU A 389 22.11 8.92 14.71
C LEU A 389 23.02 9.18 13.53
N SER A 390 24.22 9.67 13.84
CA SER A 390 25.26 9.90 12.85
C SER A 390 25.62 8.58 12.14
N PRO A 391 25.77 8.56 10.82
CA PRO A 391 26.05 7.34 10.09
C PRO A 391 27.47 6.81 10.36
N TYR A 392 28.32 7.60 11.01
CA TYR A 392 29.65 7.21 11.47
C TYR A 392 29.64 6.38 12.77
N SER A 393 28.52 6.30 13.47
CA SER A 393 28.39 5.64 14.78
C SER A 393 28.20 4.12 14.72
N GLN A 394 28.54 3.46 13.60
CA GLN A 394 28.19 2.06 13.40
C GLN A 394 28.91 1.13 14.40
N ASN A 395 28.11 0.54 15.29
CA ASN A 395 28.41 -0.68 16.01
C ASN A 395 28.31 -1.89 15.06
N ASP A 396 28.92 -3.03 15.43
CA ASP A 396 28.87 -4.32 14.74
C ASP A 396 27.45 -4.94 14.73
N ILE A 397 26.48 -4.30 14.06
CA ILE A 397 25.12 -4.81 13.94
C ILE A 397 25.10 -5.90 12.87
N LYS A 398 24.59 -7.09 13.21
CA LYS A 398 24.40 -8.18 12.26
C LYS A 398 23.27 -7.84 11.28
N LEU A 399 23.63 -7.38 10.09
CA LEU A 399 22.68 -6.92 9.07
C LEU A 399 22.08 -8.08 8.26
N SER A 400 20.76 -8.03 8.04
CA SER A 400 20.07 -8.81 7.00
C SER A 400 20.59 -8.43 5.60
N PHE A 401 20.33 -9.25 4.58
CA PHE A 401 20.77 -8.94 3.21
C PHE A 401 20.23 -7.59 2.71
N ARG A 402 18.94 -7.32 2.95
CA ARG A 402 18.30 -6.02 2.68
C ARG A 402 19.04 -4.88 3.40
N HIS A 403 19.29 -5.03 4.70
CA HIS A 403 19.99 -4.01 5.48
C HIS A 403 21.44 -3.80 5.01
N LYS A 404 22.14 -4.84 4.55
CA LYS A 404 23.47 -4.69 3.92
C LYS A 404 23.39 -3.86 2.64
N ARG A 405 22.38 -4.08 1.80
CA ARG A 405 22.17 -3.31 0.56
C ARG A 405 21.87 -1.84 0.86
N ILE A 406 20.99 -1.56 1.82
CA ILE A 406 20.67 -0.20 2.27
C ILE A 406 21.92 0.45 2.88
N ASN A 407 22.63 -0.22 3.79
CA ASN A 407 23.86 0.31 4.39
C ASN A 407 24.95 0.60 3.34
N LYS A 408 25.05 -0.20 2.28
CA LYS A 408 25.96 0.08 1.17
C LYS A 408 25.65 1.41 0.48
N GLU A 409 24.38 1.75 0.29
CA GLU A 409 23.98 3.05 -0.26
C GLU A 409 24.30 4.19 0.71
N MET A 410 24.10 4.01 2.02
CA MET A 410 24.51 5.00 3.02
C MET A 410 26.01 5.27 2.94
N ASN A 411 26.83 4.22 2.86
CA ASN A 411 28.28 4.35 2.73
C ASN A 411 28.70 5.09 1.45
N ILE A 412 27.98 4.91 0.34
CA ILE A 412 28.21 5.69 -0.89
C ILE A 412 27.94 7.18 -0.63
N CYS A 413 26.82 7.51 -0.01
CA CYS A 413 26.47 8.88 0.37
C CYS A 413 27.52 9.51 1.31
N ILE A 414 27.98 8.78 2.33
CA ILE A 414 29.05 9.24 3.24
C ILE A 414 30.35 9.50 2.48
N ASN A 415 30.77 8.58 1.61
CA ASN A 415 32.01 8.75 0.86
C ASN A 415 31.93 9.93 -0.12
N TYR A 416 30.76 10.21 -0.67
CA TYR A 416 30.51 11.42 -1.45
C TYR A 416 30.70 12.69 -0.59
N LEU A 417 30.18 12.71 0.64
CA LEU A 417 30.42 13.83 1.57
C LEU A 417 31.90 14.03 1.89
N LYS A 418 32.61 12.96 2.20
CA LYS A 418 34.08 13.01 2.44
C LYS A 418 34.81 13.60 1.25
N TYR A 419 34.48 13.14 0.03
CA TYR A 419 35.05 13.66 -1.20
C TYR A 419 34.80 15.17 -1.37
N LEU A 420 33.60 15.67 -1.07
CA LEU A 420 33.32 17.11 -1.13
C LEU A 420 34.16 17.90 -0.12
N ILE A 421 34.26 17.40 1.11
CA ILE A 421 35.07 18.02 2.18
C ILE A 421 36.55 18.08 1.76
N GLU A 422 37.11 16.97 1.25
CA GLU A 422 38.49 16.92 0.74
C GLU A 422 38.74 17.92 -0.41
N LYS A 423 37.72 18.18 -1.23
CA LYS A 423 37.77 19.17 -2.31
C LYS A 423 37.44 20.60 -1.86
N LYS A 424 37.31 20.84 -0.55
CA LYS A 424 36.88 22.13 0.03
C LYS A 424 35.58 22.65 -0.61
N LYS A 425 34.68 21.73 -0.97
CA LYS A 425 33.33 22.03 -1.50
C LYS A 425 32.31 21.86 -0.38
N ARG A 426 31.35 22.77 -0.32
CA ARG A 426 30.24 22.71 0.65
C ARG A 426 29.31 21.53 0.32
N PRO A 427 28.99 20.65 1.29
CA PRO A 427 28.01 19.59 1.08
C PRO A 427 26.61 20.18 0.90
N THR A 428 25.83 19.57 0.02
CA THR A 428 24.41 19.91 -0.19
C THR A 428 23.46 18.93 0.49
N PHE A 429 24.02 17.90 1.15
CA PHE A 429 23.28 16.88 1.86
C PHE A 429 23.94 16.58 3.21
N SER A 430 23.12 16.25 4.20
CA SER A 430 23.55 15.51 5.40
C SER A 430 22.65 14.30 5.63
N PHE A 431 23.23 13.19 6.10
CA PHE A 431 22.56 11.90 6.22
C PHE A 431 22.59 11.41 7.65
N TYR A 432 21.46 10.88 8.13
CA TYR A 432 21.30 10.34 9.47
C TYR A 432 20.44 9.07 9.44
N TYR A 433 20.72 8.14 10.36
CA TYR A 433 19.80 7.06 10.67
C TYR A 433 18.72 7.54 11.63
N ILE A 434 17.54 6.93 11.54
CA ILE A 434 16.47 7.12 12.52
C ILE A 434 16.54 6.01 13.57
N TYR A 435 16.53 6.40 14.84
CA TYR A 435 16.47 5.48 15.97
C TYR A 435 15.02 5.29 16.42
N SER A 436 14.56 4.03 16.45
CA SER A 436 13.22 3.66 16.90
C SER A 436 13.22 3.50 18.42
N GLN A 437 12.60 4.44 19.13
CA GLN A 437 12.43 4.34 20.58
C GLN A 437 11.62 3.10 20.97
N ASN A 438 10.62 2.73 20.18
CA ASN A 438 9.74 1.57 20.44
C ASN A 438 10.50 0.25 20.44
N ASN A 439 11.48 0.10 19.55
CA ASN A 439 12.29 -1.11 19.43
C ASN A 439 13.65 -0.98 20.12
N ASN A 440 13.99 0.20 20.63
CA ASN A 440 15.30 0.53 21.18
C ASN A 440 16.46 0.20 20.22
N GLU A 441 16.27 0.38 18.91
CA GLU A 441 17.23 0.00 17.86
C GLU A 441 17.30 1.03 16.72
N ILE A 442 18.37 0.96 15.92
CA ILE A 442 18.52 1.76 14.70
C ILE A 442 17.63 1.17 13.61
N ASP A 443 16.69 1.95 13.07
CA ASP A 443 15.90 1.54 11.91
C ASP A 443 16.70 1.81 10.64
N ILE A 444 17.47 0.81 10.20
CA ILE A 444 18.30 0.90 8.99
C ILE A 444 17.45 1.15 7.74
N GLY A 445 16.17 0.75 7.77
CA GLY A 445 15.21 0.97 6.70
C GLY A 445 14.69 2.41 6.62
N LYS A 446 15.09 3.31 7.53
CA LYS A 446 14.63 4.70 7.57
C LYS A 446 15.79 5.67 7.80
N TRP A 447 15.93 6.63 6.89
CA TRP A 447 16.93 7.70 7.00
C TRP A 447 16.25 9.05 7.14
N CYS A 448 16.98 10.00 7.73
CA CYS A 448 16.67 11.41 7.65
C CYS A 448 17.78 12.09 6.85
N VAL A 449 17.40 12.82 5.80
CA VAL A 449 18.31 13.54 4.93
C VAL A 449 17.98 15.02 4.98
N PHE A 450 18.97 15.85 5.28
CA PHE A 450 18.86 17.30 5.15
C PHE A 450 19.39 17.70 3.78
N ILE A 451 18.62 18.45 3.02
CA ILE A 451 18.90 18.84 1.64
C ILE A 451 18.99 20.35 1.59
N GLU A 452 20.17 20.90 1.31
CA GLU A 452 20.34 22.33 1.07
C GLU A 452 20.02 22.68 -0.39
N LYS A 453 19.16 23.66 -0.60
CA LYS A 453 18.83 24.19 -1.93
C LYS A 453 18.67 25.70 -1.90
N GLU A 454 19.20 26.34 -2.93
CA GLU A 454 18.94 27.75 -3.24
C GLU A 454 17.58 27.89 -3.93
N VAL A 455 16.72 28.74 -3.41
CA VAL A 455 15.40 29.04 -3.98
C VAL A 455 15.46 30.28 -4.88
N SER A 456 14.37 30.58 -5.59
CA SER A 456 14.33 31.57 -6.67
C SER A 456 14.74 33.00 -6.27
N ASP A 457 14.68 33.34 -4.98
CA ASP A 457 15.10 34.64 -4.45
C ASP A 457 16.58 34.69 -4.00
N GLY A 458 17.34 33.62 -4.23
CA GLY A 458 18.74 33.48 -3.85
C GLY A 458 18.99 33.05 -2.39
N ARG A 459 17.94 32.86 -1.58
CA ARG A 459 18.08 32.29 -0.24
C ARG A 459 18.38 30.80 -0.32
N LYS A 460 19.13 30.31 0.66
CA LYS A 460 19.38 28.88 0.84
C LYS A 460 18.47 28.36 1.95
N LEU A 461 17.80 27.25 1.66
CA LEU A 461 16.93 26.56 2.61
C LEU A 461 17.42 25.14 2.79
N VAL A 462 17.24 24.62 4.01
CA VAL A 462 17.48 23.21 4.32
C VAL A 462 16.15 22.50 4.46
N PHE A 463 15.89 21.56 3.56
CA PHE A 463 14.73 20.71 3.58
C PHE A 463 15.04 19.42 4.32
N GLN A 464 14.19 19.02 5.25
CA GLN A 464 14.32 17.75 5.94
C GLN A 464 13.45 16.70 5.24
N VAL A 465 14.07 15.62 4.79
CA VAL A 465 13.43 14.55 4.02
C VAL A 465 13.64 13.21 4.71
N ALA A 466 12.55 12.54 5.09
CA ALA A 466 12.59 11.14 5.48
C ALA A 466 12.68 10.24 4.24
N VAL A 467 13.55 9.24 4.30
CA VAL A 467 13.70 8.20 3.28
C VAL A 467 13.32 6.87 3.90
N GLU A 468 12.27 6.23 3.40
CA GLU A 468 11.80 4.92 3.86
C GLU A 468 11.99 3.89 2.76
N PHE A 469 12.83 2.89 3.03
CA PHE A 469 13.13 1.82 2.08
C PHE A 469 12.06 0.74 2.17
N PRO A 470 11.45 0.29 1.07
CA PRO A 470 10.47 -0.79 1.12
C PRO A 470 11.12 -2.12 1.51
N SER A 471 10.31 -3.09 1.96
CA SER A 471 10.73 -4.47 2.26
C SER A 471 11.42 -5.13 1.06
N VAL A 472 11.00 -4.76 -0.15
CA VAL A 472 11.51 -5.29 -1.41
C VAL A 472 12.69 -4.51 -1.99
N TYR A 473 13.26 -3.52 -1.29
CA TYR A 473 14.40 -2.73 -1.79
C TYR A 473 15.61 -3.63 -2.12
N PRO A 474 16.25 -3.49 -3.30
CA PRO A 474 16.19 -2.35 -4.23
C PRO A 474 15.18 -2.50 -5.37
N MET A 475 14.26 -3.46 -5.31
CA MET A 475 13.26 -3.62 -6.38
C MET A 475 12.17 -2.56 -6.32
N GLY A 476 11.80 -2.15 -5.11
CA GLY A 476 10.91 -1.04 -4.89
C GLY A 476 11.68 0.26 -4.68
N ILE A 477 11.20 1.34 -5.28
CA ILE A 477 11.70 2.68 -5.01
C ILE A 477 11.49 3.06 -3.54
N PRO A 478 12.48 3.68 -2.86
CA PRO A 478 12.26 4.27 -1.55
C PRO A 478 11.18 5.34 -1.60
N LYS A 479 10.41 5.46 -0.51
CA LYS A 479 9.46 6.55 -0.30
C LYS A 479 10.22 7.73 0.28
N PHE A 480 10.02 8.91 -0.29
CA PHE A 480 10.61 10.15 0.19
C PHE A 480 9.51 11.06 0.72
N ARG A 481 9.64 11.53 1.96
CA ARG A 481 8.65 12.39 2.61
C ARG A 481 9.32 13.66 3.08
N LEU A 482 8.89 14.79 2.54
CA LEU A 482 9.22 16.09 3.09
C LEU A 482 8.59 16.22 4.47
N LEU A 483 9.43 16.48 5.46
CA LEU A 483 9.03 16.59 6.85
C LEU A 483 8.67 18.04 7.20
N SER A 484 9.21 19.01 6.46
CA SER A 484 8.85 20.41 6.64
C SER A 484 7.42 20.66 6.16
N ASN A 485 6.71 21.56 6.83
CA ASN A 485 5.36 21.97 6.48
C ASN A 485 5.31 22.92 5.26
N ILE A 486 6.40 23.02 4.50
CA ILE A 486 6.50 23.90 3.34
C ILE A 486 5.68 23.29 2.20
N GLN A 487 4.73 24.06 1.66
CA GLN A 487 3.95 23.64 0.50
C GLN A 487 4.82 23.68 -0.78
N MET A 488 4.86 22.58 -1.53
CA MET A 488 5.64 22.46 -2.76
C MET A 488 4.85 21.75 -3.85
N ASN A 489 5.12 22.07 -5.12
CA ASN A 489 4.30 21.61 -6.25
C ASN A 489 4.30 20.08 -6.38
N ASN A 490 5.44 19.47 -6.07
CA ASN A 490 5.68 18.04 -6.19
C ASN A 490 5.52 17.30 -4.86
N VAL A 491 4.92 17.94 -3.85
CA VAL A 491 4.74 17.37 -2.52
C VAL A 491 3.27 17.29 -2.20
N MET A 492 2.80 16.07 -1.94
CA MET A 492 1.41 15.83 -1.57
C MET A 492 1.08 16.42 -0.18
N SER A 493 -0.21 16.55 0.13
CA SER A 493 -0.73 17.09 1.41
C SER A 493 -0.21 16.39 2.68
N HIS A 494 0.29 15.15 2.57
CA HIS A 494 0.93 14.41 3.68
C HIS A 494 2.48 14.42 3.67
N GLY A 495 3.10 15.06 2.67
CA GLY A 495 4.55 15.29 2.61
C GLY A 495 5.30 14.36 1.69
N THR A 496 4.71 13.24 1.26
CA THR A 496 5.35 12.37 0.26
C THR A 496 5.63 13.16 -1.02
N ILE A 497 6.88 13.12 -1.45
CA ILE A 497 7.34 13.75 -2.68
C ILE A 497 6.92 12.82 -3.83
N ASN A 498 6.09 13.33 -4.73
CA ASN A 498 5.74 12.63 -5.94
C ASN A 498 6.82 12.87 -6.99
N PHE A 499 7.28 11.81 -7.63
CA PHE A 499 8.24 11.91 -8.72
C PHE A 499 7.89 10.94 -9.83
N ASP A 500 7.93 11.44 -11.07
CA ASP A 500 7.46 10.74 -12.26
C ASP A 500 8.58 10.00 -13.02
N PHE A 501 9.78 9.86 -12.43
CA PHE A 501 10.89 9.22 -13.12
C PHE A 501 10.84 7.69 -13.03
N GLU A 502 11.34 7.05 -14.09
CA GLU A 502 11.46 5.58 -14.17
C GLU A 502 12.54 5.09 -13.19
N TYR A 503 12.12 4.48 -12.08
CA TYR A 503 13.03 3.87 -11.12
C TYR A 503 13.62 2.56 -11.66
N LYS A 504 14.94 2.40 -11.52
CA LYS A 504 15.62 1.13 -11.79
C LYS A 504 16.28 0.61 -10.51
N PRO A 505 16.30 -0.71 -10.24
CA PRO A 505 16.91 -1.25 -9.03
C PRO A 505 18.41 -0.92 -8.82
N ASN A 506 19.09 -0.50 -9.89
CA ASN A 506 20.49 -0.07 -9.85
C ASN A 506 20.66 1.44 -9.64
N THR A 507 19.59 2.24 -9.69
CA THR A 507 19.62 3.68 -9.43
C THR A 507 20.09 3.94 -8.00
N ARG A 508 21.04 4.87 -7.84
CA ARG A 508 21.64 5.17 -6.53
C ARG A 508 20.77 6.12 -5.73
N ILE A 509 20.77 5.96 -4.41
CA ILE A 509 20.02 6.88 -3.54
C ILE A 509 20.50 8.33 -3.68
N LEU A 510 21.81 8.51 -3.84
CA LEU A 510 22.39 9.82 -4.08
C LEU A 510 21.85 10.49 -5.35
N GLU A 511 21.67 9.73 -6.44
CA GLU A 511 21.10 10.24 -7.69
C GLU A 511 19.64 10.67 -7.51
N LEU A 512 18.84 9.85 -6.81
CA LEU A 512 17.45 10.18 -6.47
C LEU A 512 17.37 11.46 -5.64
N LEU A 513 18.28 11.64 -4.68
CA LEU A 513 18.30 12.82 -3.81
C LEU A 513 18.68 14.11 -4.57
N PHE A 514 19.57 14.02 -5.57
CA PHE A 514 19.82 15.15 -6.47
C PHE A 514 18.58 15.52 -7.27
N GLN A 515 17.88 14.53 -7.82
CA GLN A 515 16.64 14.77 -8.56
C GLN A 515 15.57 15.40 -7.66
N ILE A 516 15.38 14.86 -6.45
CA ILE A 516 14.46 15.42 -5.45
C ILE A 516 14.84 16.85 -5.15
N ARG A 517 16.10 17.13 -4.82
CA ARG A 517 16.57 18.51 -4.59
C ARG A 517 16.17 19.41 -5.74
N ASP A 518 16.43 19.02 -6.97
CA ASP A 518 16.14 19.87 -8.13
C ASP A 518 14.61 20.07 -8.33
N MET A 519 13.79 19.09 -7.96
CA MET A 519 12.32 19.14 -7.98
C MET A 519 11.66 19.97 -6.86
N LEU A 520 12.35 20.23 -5.75
CA LEU A 520 11.81 21.02 -4.63
C LEU A 520 11.63 22.49 -5.07
N THR A 521 10.50 22.80 -5.71
CA THR A 521 10.10 24.17 -6.10
C THR A 521 8.95 24.64 -5.22
N LEU A 522 9.08 25.86 -4.69
CA LEU A 522 8.08 26.46 -3.82
C LEU A 522 6.80 26.80 -4.60
N ASN A 523 5.66 26.73 -3.92
CA ASN A 523 4.40 27.21 -4.45
C ASN A 523 4.25 28.68 -4.11
N GLY A 524 4.50 29.56 -5.08
CA GLY A 524 4.31 31.01 -4.91
C GLY A 524 5.47 31.73 -4.21
N GLU A 525 5.17 32.92 -3.70
CA GLU A 525 6.12 33.74 -2.94
C GLU A 525 6.39 33.11 -1.58
N PHE A 526 7.63 33.27 -1.10
CA PHE A 526 8.01 32.75 0.20
C PHE A 526 7.25 33.50 1.30
N PRO A 527 6.74 32.82 2.34
CA PRO A 527 6.11 33.49 3.46
C PRO A 527 7.03 34.56 4.05
N GLU A 528 6.47 35.72 4.40
CA GLU A 528 7.26 36.79 5.01
C GLU A 528 7.90 36.30 6.31
N ARG A 529 9.04 36.90 6.70
CA ARG A 529 9.84 36.42 7.85
C ARG A 529 9.04 36.26 9.15
N ASN A 530 7.98 37.04 9.31
CA ASN A 530 7.10 37.02 10.48
C ASN A 530 6.14 35.81 10.50
N GLU A 531 5.88 35.19 9.35
CA GLU A 531 5.11 33.93 9.22
C GLU A 531 6.04 32.70 9.37
N LEU A 532 7.36 32.89 9.28
CA LEU A 532 8.36 31.83 9.42
C LEU A 532 8.60 31.40 10.87
N ASP A 533 8.19 32.20 11.85
CA ASP A 533 8.32 31.85 13.28
C ASP A 533 7.50 30.59 13.66
N GLU A 534 6.53 30.18 12.82
CA GLU A 534 5.79 28.91 12.97
C GLU A 534 6.53 27.68 12.39
N TYR A 535 7.62 27.90 11.65
CA TYR A 535 8.36 26.84 10.95
C TYR A 535 9.76 26.72 11.55
N ASP A 536 10.15 25.53 11.98
CA ASP A 536 11.50 25.22 12.44
C ASP A 536 12.48 25.28 11.24
N PHE A 537 12.89 26.49 10.85
CA PHE A 537 13.84 26.70 9.77
C PHE A 537 15.27 26.47 10.26
N ILE A 538 16.01 25.69 9.48
CA ILE A 538 17.45 25.53 9.64
C ILE A 538 18.12 26.28 8.49
N GLU A 539 18.95 27.27 8.83
CA GLU A 539 19.52 28.18 7.82
C GLU A 539 20.65 27.52 7.02
N SER A 540 21.28 26.47 7.56
CA SER A 540 22.37 25.77 6.88
C SER A 540 22.59 24.35 7.37
N ILE A 541 23.17 23.52 6.50
CA ILE A 541 23.64 22.18 6.90
C ILE A 541 24.69 22.26 8.03
N ASP A 542 25.51 23.30 8.06
CA ASP A 542 26.51 23.47 9.12
C ASP A 542 25.87 23.61 10.51
N GLU A 543 24.70 24.24 10.58
CA GLU A 543 23.90 24.34 11.80
C GLU A 543 23.37 22.97 12.23
N VAL A 544 22.82 22.17 11.29
CA VAL A 544 22.40 20.78 11.52
C VAL A 544 23.56 19.97 12.12
N GLU A 545 24.71 19.98 11.45
CA GLU A 545 25.89 19.23 11.90
C GLU A 545 26.31 19.72 13.29
N SER A 546 26.30 21.02 13.56
CA SER A 546 26.63 21.53 14.90
C SER A 546 25.68 20.98 15.97
N VAL A 547 24.36 21.05 15.75
CA VAL A 547 23.36 20.59 16.72
C VAL A 547 23.50 19.09 17.00
N PHE A 548 23.61 18.27 15.95
CA PHE A 548 23.68 16.81 16.11
C PHE A 548 25.07 16.32 16.57
N LEU A 549 26.15 17.04 16.28
CA LEU A 549 27.48 16.77 16.85
C LEU A 549 27.57 17.15 18.33
N PHE A 550 26.78 18.14 18.79
CA PHE A 550 26.74 18.57 20.20
C PHE A 550 25.70 17.81 21.05
N GLY A 551 24.67 17.22 20.44
CA GLY A 551 23.53 16.58 21.11
C GLY A 551 23.78 15.25 21.85
N ASN A 552 24.91 14.57 21.63
CA ASN A 552 25.22 13.26 22.23
C ASN A 552 25.71 13.31 23.70
N LYS A 553 25.28 14.32 24.47
CA LYS A 553 25.77 14.55 25.85
C LYS A 553 24.78 14.22 26.97
N LYS A 554 23.58 13.69 26.67
CA LYS A 554 22.53 13.46 27.68
C LYS A 554 21.82 12.09 27.66
N ALA A 555 22.28 11.12 26.87
CA ALA A 555 21.90 9.73 27.10
C ALA A 555 22.91 9.13 28.07
N GLY A 556 22.49 8.92 29.32
CA GLY A 556 23.27 8.23 30.32
C GLY A 556 23.48 6.78 29.89
N ASP A 557 24.63 6.50 29.30
CA ASP A 557 25.50 5.38 29.63
C ASP A 557 26.80 5.49 28.81
N GLU A 558 27.90 5.24 29.49
CA GLU A 558 29.27 5.55 29.10
C GLU A 558 29.75 4.73 27.89
N GLY A 559 30.47 5.36 26.94
CA GLY A 559 31.43 4.59 26.15
C GLY A 559 31.95 5.13 24.81
N ILE A 560 31.11 5.67 23.90
CA ILE A 560 31.52 5.70 22.46
C ILE A 560 31.57 7.10 21.81
N ALA A 561 31.12 8.16 22.47
CA ALA A 561 30.99 9.49 21.82
C ALA A 561 32.23 10.41 21.86
N PHE A 562 33.35 10.01 22.50
CA PHE A 562 34.42 10.97 22.83
C PHE A 562 35.51 11.16 21.76
N GLU A 563 35.71 10.21 20.83
CA GLU A 563 36.90 10.21 19.97
C GLU A 563 36.74 10.98 18.64
N MET A 564 35.51 11.16 18.12
CA MET A 564 35.27 11.89 16.87
C MET A 564 35.31 13.42 17.00
N LYS A 565 35.12 13.95 18.21
CA LYS A 565 35.09 15.39 18.51
C LYS A 565 36.42 16.10 18.22
N ASN A 566 37.55 15.41 18.37
CA ASN A 566 38.87 16.00 18.18
C ASN A 566 39.35 15.90 16.73
N LYS A 567 38.98 14.84 16.00
CA LYS A 567 39.42 14.62 14.61
C LYS A 567 38.72 15.56 13.61
N TYR A 568 37.46 15.91 13.85
CA TYR A 568 36.71 16.86 13.01
C TYR A 568 37.06 18.33 13.28
N LYS A 569 37.43 18.69 14.53
CA LYS A 569 37.92 20.04 14.87
C LYS A 569 39.25 20.38 14.19
N GLU A 570 40.10 19.39 13.91
CA GLU A 570 41.35 19.62 13.17
C GLU A 570 41.12 19.76 11.66
N LEU A 571 40.17 19.00 11.09
CA LEU A 571 39.83 19.07 9.66
C LEU A 571 39.16 20.38 9.25
N PHE A 572 38.43 21.04 10.15
CA PHE A 572 37.80 22.35 9.90
C PHE A 572 38.70 23.56 10.20
N LYS A 573 39.85 23.34 10.87
CA LYS A 573 40.83 24.40 11.14
C LYS A 573 41.94 24.51 10.05
N GLN A 574 41.95 23.60 9.07
CA GLN A 574 42.83 23.62 7.88
C GLN A 574 42.03 23.90 6.61
#